data_AF-A0A9C9U1K2-F1
#
_entry.id   AF-A0A9C9U1K2-F1
#
_cell.length_a   1.000
_cell.length_b   1.000
_cell.length_c   1.000
_cell.angle_alpha   90.00
_cell.angle_beta   90.00
_cell.angle_gamma   90.00
#
_symmetry.space_group_name_H-M   'P 1'
#
loop_
_entity.id
_entity.type
_entity.pdbx_description
1 polymer ?
#
loop_
_entity_poly.entity_id
_entity_poly.type
_entity_poly.pdbx_seq_one_letter_code
_entity_poly.pdbx_strand_id
1 'polypeptide(L)'
;MRIKKIAEQYKADIQQQLNTTKQNEHFLMAAAFVLYSYPRFLPYATYFLAMLTGEQLLKLLSMTLEGLNHRQFTPVKLAFEKSHKQLYALAVNQLEAALYKMYNDYETMSLQRLAATFRRGDLLEVI
;
A
#
# COMPACT_ATOMS: atom_id res chain seq x y z
N MET A 1 -56.21 15.88 11.80
CA MET A 1 -54.87 16.27 12.28
C MET A 1 -53.89 15.09 12.38
N ARG A 2 -54.33 13.88 12.81
CA ARG A 2 -53.47 12.69 12.99
C ARG A 2 -52.81 12.14 11.70
N ILE A 3 -53.54 12.15 10.57
CA ILE A 3 -53.05 11.61 9.28
C ILE A 3 -51.88 12.43 8.72
N LYS A 4 -51.93 13.77 8.82
CA LYS A 4 -50.83 14.64 8.37
C LYS A 4 -49.54 14.39 9.14
N LYS A 5 -49.64 14.26 10.47
CA LYS A 5 -48.50 13.95 11.35
C LYS A 5 -47.86 12.60 11.03
N ILE A 6 -48.68 11.60 10.69
CA ILE A 6 -48.20 10.27 10.27
C ILE A 6 -47.47 10.36 8.93
N ALA A 7 -48.01 11.08 7.95
CA ALA A 7 -47.37 11.26 6.64
C ALA A 7 -46.03 12.01 6.75
N GLU A 8 -45.94 13.02 7.62
CA GLU A 8 -44.69 13.74 7.91
C GLU A 8 -43.64 12.81 8.56
N GLN A 9 -44.06 11.97 9.51
CA GLN A 9 -43.18 10.98 10.14
C GLN A 9 -42.63 9.99 9.11
N TYR A 10 -43.48 9.40 8.27
CA TYR A 10 -43.05 8.47 7.22
C TYR A 10 -42.08 9.12 6.24
N LYS A 11 -42.30 10.39 5.87
CA LYS A 11 -41.39 11.13 4.99
C LYS A 11 -40.02 11.32 5.64
N ALA A 12 -39.97 11.64 6.93
CA ALA A 12 -38.73 11.79 7.68
C ALA A 12 -37.97 10.45 7.77
N ASP A 13 -38.69 9.35 8.05
CA ASP A 13 -38.10 8.00 8.15
C ASP A 13 -37.53 7.55 6.79
N ILE A 14 -38.25 7.78 5.69
CA ILE A 14 -37.76 7.50 4.32
C ILE A 14 -36.51 8.35 4.00
N GLN A 15 -36.52 9.63 4.34
CA GLN A 15 -35.36 10.50 4.10
C GLN A 15 -34.14 10.05 4.91
N GLN A 16 -34.35 9.61 6.15
CA GLN A 16 -33.30 9.06 7.00
C GLN A 16 -32.72 7.77 6.41
N GLN A 17 -33.57 6.85 5.93
CA GLN A 17 -33.14 5.62 5.26
C GLN A 17 -32.35 5.87 3.97
N LEU A 18 -32.79 6.85 3.16
CA LEU A 18 -32.08 7.27 1.95
C LEU A 18 -30.72 7.89 2.27
N ASN A 19 -30.64 8.70 3.33
CA ASN A 19 -29.38 9.30 3.77
C ASN A 19 -28.40 8.24 4.30
N THR A 20 -28.86 7.26 5.08
CA THR A 20 -28.01 6.15 5.55
C THR A 20 -27.52 5.29 4.39
N THR A 21 -28.36 5.05 3.38
CA THR A 21 -27.98 4.25 2.20
C THR A 21 -26.90 4.95 1.39
N LYS A 22 -27.06 6.26 1.13
CA LYS A 22 -26.02 7.07 0.45
C LYS A 22 -24.72 7.13 1.26
N GLN A 23 -24.81 7.31 2.57
CA GLN A 23 -23.62 7.31 3.43
C GLN A 23 -22.89 5.97 3.39
N ASN A 24 -23.62 4.86 3.33
CA ASN A 24 -23.05 3.52 3.14
C ASN A 24 -22.39 3.37 1.76
N GLU A 25 -23.02 3.85 0.68
CA GLU A 25 -22.41 3.84 -0.66
C GLU A 25 -21.12 4.66 -0.71
N HIS A 26 -21.11 5.86 -0.14
CA HIS A 26 -19.90 6.68 -0.05
C HIS A 26 -18.80 5.99 0.76
N PHE A 27 -19.15 5.34 1.87
CA PHE A 27 -18.19 4.55 2.66
C PHE A 27 -17.64 3.37 1.87
N LEU A 28 -18.50 2.61 1.18
CA LEU A 28 -18.09 1.48 0.36
C LEU A 28 -17.20 1.91 -0.81
N MET A 29 -17.52 3.04 -1.46
CA MET A 29 -16.69 3.61 -2.52
C MET A 29 -15.34 4.09 -1.99
N ALA A 30 -15.30 4.72 -0.82
CA ALA A 30 -14.05 5.13 -0.18
C ALA A 30 -13.20 3.91 0.21
N ALA A 31 -13.82 2.87 0.78
CA ALA A 31 -13.14 1.63 1.12
C ALA A 31 -12.61 0.90 -0.14
N ALA A 32 -13.43 0.81 -1.20
CA ALA A 32 -13.03 0.24 -2.47
C ALA A 32 -11.88 1.03 -3.10
N PHE A 33 -11.93 2.37 -3.05
CA PHE A 33 -10.85 3.22 -3.53
C PHE A 33 -9.55 2.99 -2.76
N VAL A 34 -9.60 2.92 -1.43
CA VAL A 34 -8.42 2.63 -0.59
C VAL A 34 -7.87 1.24 -0.89
N LEU A 35 -8.73 0.23 -0.99
CA LEU A 35 -8.34 -1.15 -1.28
C LEU A 35 -7.78 -1.32 -2.69
N TYR A 36 -8.28 -0.56 -3.67
CA TYR A 36 -7.81 -0.57 -5.05
C TYR A 36 -6.49 0.21 -5.20
N SER A 37 -6.30 1.28 -4.42
CA SER A 37 -5.09 2.10 -4.47
C SER A 37 -3.90 1.50 -3.73
N TYR A 38 -4.11 0.44 -2.94
CA TYR A 38 -3.05 -0.21 -2.17
C TYR A 38 -2.55 -1.47 -2.89
N PRO A 39 -1.27 -1.53 -3.32
CA PRO A 39 -0.77 -2.67 -4.07
C PRO A 39 -0.94 -3.99 -3.30
N ARG A 40 -1.63 -4.95 -3.93
CA ARG A 40 -2.04 -6.22 -3.30
C ARG A 40 -0.86 -7.09 -2.85
N PHE A 41 0.34 -6.82 -3.35
CA PHE A 41 1.55 -7.56 -3.02
C PHE A 41 2.22 -7.14 -1.72
N LEU A 42 1.89 -5.95 -1.19
CA LEU A 42 2.59 -5.37 -0.04
C LEU A 42 2.63 -6.28 1.20
N PRO A 43 1.56 -7.02 1.57
CA PRO A 43 1.62 -7.93 2.72
C PRO A 43 2.70 -9.02 2.61
N TYR A 44 3.14 -9.35 1.40
CA TYR A 44 4.13 -10.39 1.13
C TYR A 44 5.54 -9.84 0.86
N ALA A 45 5.68 -8.52 0.73
CA ALA A 45 6.88 -7.87 0.20
C ALA A 45 7.80 -7.26 1.27
N THR A 46 7.48 -7.38 2.56
CA THR A 46 8.20 -6.71 3.66
C THR A 46 9.72 -6.88 3.59
N TYR A 47 10.20 -8.11 3.36
CA TYR A 47 11.63 -8.39 3.26
C TYR A 47 12.30 -7.66 2.09
N PHE A 48 11.68 -7.71 0.91
CA PHE A 48 12.17 -7.04 -0.28
C PHE A 48 12.15 -5.53 -0.14
N LEU A 49 11.08 -4.97 0.45
CA LEU A 49 10.98 -3.54 0.72
C LEU A 49 12.10 -3.08 1.65
N ALA A 50 12.40 -3.84 2.72
CA ALA A 50 13.50 -3.52 3.62
C ALA A 50 14.86 -3.56 2.91
N MET A 51 15.10 -4.60 2.10
CA MET A 51 16.32 -4.78 1.32
C MET A 51 16.54 -3.62 0.34
N LEU A 52 15.56 -3.33 -0.52
CA LEU A 52 15.63 -2.27 -1.53
C LEU A 52 15.75 -0.90 -0.89
N THR A 53 15.00 -0.64 0.19
CA THR A 53 15.11 0.62 0.95
C THR A 53 16.52 0.79 1.52
N GLY A 54 17.11 -0.27 2.06
CA GLY A 54 18.48 -0.25 2.59
C GLY A 54 19.51 -0.01 1.49
N GLU A 55 19.39 -0.69 0.35
CA GLU A 55 20.27 -0.50 -0.80
C GLU A 55 20.19 0.94 -1.34
N GLN A 56 18.98 1.48 -1.47
CA GLN A 56 18.76 2.85 -1.92
C GLN A 56 19.30 3.88 -0.92
N LEU A 57 19.20 3.62 0.39
CA LEU A 57 19.80 4.47 1.43
C LEU A 57 21.33 4.50 1.30
N LEU A 58 21.96 3.34 1.07
CA LEU A 58 23.40 3.25 0.85
C LEU A 58 23.82 4.01 -0.42
N LYS A 59 23.07 3.87 -1.52
CA LYS A 59 23.28 4.63 -2.76
C LYS A 59 23.15 6.14 -2.55
N LEU A 60 22.11 6.58 -1.82
CA LEU A 60 21.89 7.99 -1.49
C LEU A 60 23.08 8.60 -0.74
N LEU A 61 23.71 7.82 0.14
CA LEU A 61 24.85 8.26 0.94
C LEU A 61 26.21 8.00 0.25
N SER A 62 26.21 7.40 -0.94
CA SER A 62 27.44 6.94 -1.63
C SER A 62 28.31 6.07 -0.72
N MET A 63 27.66 5.15 0.01
CA MET A 63 28.29 4.26 0.99
C MET A 63 28.10 2.79 0.60
N THR A 64 29.02 1.94 1.05
CA THR A 64 28.86 0.48 1.01
C THR A 64 28.34 -0.03 2.35
N LEU A 65 27.92 -1.30 2.40
CA LEU A 65 27.47 -1.94 3.63
C LEU A 65 28.58 -2.00 4.70
N GLU A 66 29.82 -2.21 4.28
CA GLU A 66 31.00 -2.21 5.16
C GLU A 66 31.26 -0.82 5.77
N GLY A 67 30.82 0.23 5.07
CA GLY A 67 30.82 1.60 5.58
C GLY A 67 29.77 1.83 6.68
N LEU A 68 28.78 0.95 6.87
CA LEU A 68 27.77 1.12 7.91
C LEU A 68 28.29 0.62 9.27
N ASN A 69 29.08 1.45 9.96
CA ASN A 69 29.60 1.16 11.30
C ASN A 69 28.96 2.07 12.38
N HIS A 70 29.29 1.80 13.65
CA HIS A 70 28.77 2.53 14.80
C HIS A 70 29.02 4.06 14.76
N ARG A 71 30.05 4.53 14.05
CA ARG A 71 30.34 5.97 13.89
C ARG A 71 29.41 6.61 12.87
N GLN A 72 29.01 5.87 11.85
CA GLN A 72 28.15 6.32 10.76
C GLN A 72 26.66 6.07 11.03
N PHE A 73 26.32 5.31 12.08
CA PHE A 73 24.93 4.99 12.42
C PHE A 73 24.06 6.25 12.62
N THR A 74 24.50 7.20 13.45
CA THR A 74 23.74 8.43 13.73
C THR A 74 23.45 9.25 12.46
N PRO A 75 24.43 9.61 11.63
CA PRO A 75 24.15 10.36 10.40
C PRO A 75 23.31 9.56 9.39
N VAL A 76 23.53 8.24 9.27
CA VAL A 76 22.73 7.38 8.39
C VAL A 76 21.27 7.33 8.85
N LYS A 77 21.02 7.18 10.15
CA LYS A 77 19.68 7.20 10.73
C LYS A 77 18.96 8.52 10.43
N LEU A 78 19.63 9.66 10.60
CA LEU A 78 19.05 10.97 10.28
C LEU A 78 18.74 11.11 8.79
N ALA A 79 19.59 10.60 7.91
CA ALA A 79 19.34 10.58 6.47
C ALA A 79 18.13 9.71 6.13
N PHE A 80 18.01 8.54 6.74
CA PHE A 80 16.85 7.66 6.60
C PHE A 80 15.57 8.33 7.08
N GLU A 81 15.54 8.91 8.27
CA GLU A 81 14.35 9.58 8.82
C GLU A 81 13.86 10.71 7.91
N LYS A 82 14.75 11.43 7.22
CA LYS A 82 14.39 12.47 6.25
C LYS A 82 13.87 11.94 4.91
N SER A 83 14.32 10.77 4.48
CA SER A 83 14.08 10.24 3.13
C SER A 83 13.22 8.97 3.07
N HIS A 84 12.84 8.38 4.21
CA HIS A 84 12.20 7.05 4.29
C HIS A 84 10.96 6.91 3.40
N LYS A 85 10.11 7.94 3.30
CA LYS A 85 8.91 7.91 2.43
C LYS A 85 9.28 7.79 0.96
N GLN A 86 10.31 8.53 0.53
CA GLN A 86 10.79 8.49 -0.86
C GLN A 86 11.45 7.15 -1.15
N LEU A 87 12.31 6.66 -0.25
CA LEU A 87 12.96 5.36 -0.40
C LEU A 87 11.92 4.23 -0.45
N TYR A 88 10.91 4.26 0.42
CA TYR A 88 9.83 3.28 0.40
C TYR A 88 9.05 3.32 -0.92
N ALA A 89 8.69 4.51 -1.42
CA ALA A 89 8.00 4.64 -2.70
C ALA A 89 8.83 4.10 -3.88
N LEU A 90 10.13 4.37 -3.89
CA LEU A 90 11.05 3.83 -4.90
C LEU A 90 11.13 2.30 -4.82
N ALA A 91 11.22 1.73 -3.62
CA ALA A 91 11.22 0.28 -3.41
C ALA A 91 9.91 -0.37 -3.88
N VAL A 92 8.75 0.25 -3.61
CA VAL A 92 7.45 -0.23 -4.10
C VAL A 92 7.40 -0.23 -5.62
N ASN A 93 7.80 0.88 -6.26
CA ASN A 93 7.82 0.99 -7.72
C ASN A 93 8.75 -0.03 -8.38
N GLN A 94 9.91 -0.29 -7.77
CA GLN A 94 10.87 -1.26 -8.28
C GLN A 94 10.31 -2.70 -8.20
N LEU A 95 9.63 -3.05 -7.11
CA LEU A 95 8.96 -4.35 -7.00
C LEU A 95 7.79 -4.50 -7.95
N GLU A 96 7.00 -3.44 -8.13
CA GLU A 96 5.90 -3.43 -9.10
C GLU A 96 6.43 -3.63 -10.52
N ALA A 97 7.49 -2.92 -10.92
CA ALA A 97 8.13 -3.11 -12.21
C ALA A 97 8.67 -4.54 -12.40
N ALA A 98 9.27 -5.12 -11.36
CA ALA A 98 9.74 -6.51 -11.39
C ALA A 98 8.57 -7.51 -11.53
N LEU A 99 7.47 -7.31 -10.80
CA LEU A 99 6.27 -8.13 -10.92
C LEU A 99 5.65 -8.03 -12.32
N TYR A 100 5.55 -6.83 -12.89
CA TYR A 100 5.07 -6.62 -14.25
C TYR A 100 5.96 -7.34 -15.27
N LYS A 101 7.29 -7.28 -15.11
CA LYS A 101 8.26 -7.96 -15.98
C LYS A 101 8.10 -9.49 -15.95
N MET A 102 7.79 -10.07 -14.79
CA MET A 102 7.53 -11.51 -14.66
C MET A 102 6.12 -11.90 -15.13
N TYR A 103 5.15 -11.05 -14.84
CA TYR A 103 3.73 -11.30 -15.03
C TYR A 103 3.04 -9.98 -15.45
N ASN A 104 2.83 -9.80 -16.76
CA ASN A 104 2.21 -8.60 -17.33
C ASN A 104 0.90 -8.19 -16.63
N ASP A 105 0.14 -9.16 -16.10
CA ASP A 105 -1.14 -8.94 -15.40
C ASP A 105 -1.10 -9.40 -13.94
N TYR A 106 -0.03 -9.11 -13.19
CA TYR A 106 0.11 -9.56 -11.80
C TYR A 106 -1.07 -9.10 -10.90
N GLU A 107 -1.72 -7.99 -11.24
CA GLU A 107 -2.92 -7.45 -10.59
C GLU A 107 -4.16 -8.35 -10.70
N THR A 108 -4.15 -9.33 -11.60
CA THR A 108 -5.23 -10.33 -11.73
C THR A 108 -4.89 -11.64 -11.03
N MET A 109 -3.63 -11.83 -10.61
CA MET A 109 -3.19 -13.06 -9.95
C MET A 109 -3.89 -13.29 -8.62
N SER A 110 -4.06 -14.55 -8.25
CA SER A 110 -4.54 -14.92 -6.92
C SER A 110 -3.53 -14.54 -5.84
N LEU A 111 -4.02 -14.22 -4.64
CA LEU A 111 -3.17 -13.88 -3.49
C LEU A 111 -2.21 -15.03 -3.13
N GLN A 112 -2.64 -16.28 -3.31
CA GLN A 112 -1.81 -17.47 -3.06
C GLN A 112 -0.62 -17.52 -4.02
N ARG A 113 -0.84 -17.24 -5.31
CA ARG A 113 0.23 -17.23 -6.31
C ARG A 113 1.20 -16.08 -6.05
N LEU A 114 0.67 -14.91 -5.70
CA LEU A 114 1.48 -13.75 -5.32
C LEU A 114 2.37 -14.06 -4.12
N ALA A 115 1.79 -14.59 -3.03
CA ALA A 115 2.55 -15.03 -1.85
C ALA A 115 3.63 -16.08 -2.19
N ALA A 116 3.33 -17.02 -3.09
CA ALA A 116 4.29 -18.02 -3.54
C ALA A 116 5.48 -17.39 -4.29
N THR A 117 5.23 -16.42 -5.17
CA THR A 117 6.29 -15.70 -5.90
C THR A 117 7.26 -15.01 -4.93
N PHE A 118 6.74 -14.27 -3.94
CA PHE A 118 7.59 -13.60 -2.94
C PHE A 118 8.38 -14.60 -2.08
N ARG A 119 7.76 -15.70 -1.67
CA ARG A 119 8.42 -16.70 -0.81
C ARG A 119 9.53 -17.48 -1.52
N ARG A 120 9.36 -17.74 -2.83
CA ARG A 120 10.34 -18.51 -3.61
C ARG A 120 11.61 -17.72 -3.92
N GLY A 121 11.58 -16.40 -3.75
CA GLY A 121 12.71 -15.55 -4.11
C GLY A 121 12.88 -15.36 -5.62
N ASP A 122 11.93 -15.84 -6.44
CA ASP A 122 11.99 -15.71 -7.91
C ASP A 122 12.11 -14.23 -8.33
N LEU A 123 11.58 -13.29 -7.52
CA LEU A 123 11.75 -11.86 -7.73
C LEU A 123 13.23 -11.43 -7.73
N LEU A 124 14.10 -12.02 -6.90
CA LEU A 124 15.50 -11.58 -6.77
C LEU A 124 16.28 -11.60 -8.10
N GLU A 125 15.85 -12.41 -9.07
CA GLU A 125 16.48 -12.50 -10.38
C GLU A 125 16.14 -11.32 -11.31
N VAL A 126 15.10 -10.55 -10.98
CA VAL A 126 14.55 -9.51 -11.87
C VAL A 126 14.58 -8.10 -11.29
N ILE A 127 14.89 -7.92 -10.00
CA ILE A 127 14.98 -6.62 -9.31
C ILE A 127 16.34 -5.95 -9.43
#